data_AF-A0A1V5KXL3-F1
#
_entry.id   AF-A0A1V5KXL3-F1
#
_cell.length_a   1.000
_cell.length_b   1.000
_cell.length_c   1.000
_cell.angle_alpha   90.00
_cell.angle_beta   90.00
_cell.angle_gamma   90.00
#
_symmetry.space_group_name_H-M   'P 1'
#
loop_
_entity.id
_entity.type
_entity.pdbx_description
1 polymer ?
#
loop_
_entity_poly.entity_id
_entity_poly.type
_entity_poly.pdbx_seq_one_letter_code
_entity_poly.pdbx_strand_id
1 'polypeptide(L)'
;MADVIRLADGSVQTVFDLRDMMELIDTHLGDDARRWLEDHLSESDDQEYIADLEDELKRLRDHRREVMTALREASEKIATLIREKEIDRKTLSTTAGKISSITWRELNV
;
A
#
# COMPACT_ATOMS: atom_id res chain seq x y z
N MET A 1 -21.19 1.81 -16.18
CA MET A 1 -22.51 1.17 -16.00
C MET A 1 -23.48 2.31 -15.81
N ALA A 2 -24.65 2.32 -16.44
CA ALA A 2 -25.56 3.47 -16.37
C ALA A 2 -26.54 3.30 -15.20
N ASP A 3 -26.59 4.29 -14.32
CA ASP A 3 -27.51 4.32 -13.18
C ASP A 3 -28.70 5.23 -13.48
N VAL A 4 -29.88 4.84 -12.98
CA VAL A 4 -31.13 5.56 -13.24
C VAL A 4 -31.63 6.19 -11.95
N ILE A 5 -31.74 7.52 -11.94
CA ILE A 5 -32.15 8.30 -10.78
C ILE A 5 -33.55 8.88 -11.04
N ARG A 6 -34.46 8.71 -10.08
CA ARG A 6 -35.76 9.39 -10.09
C ARG A 6 -35.68 10.64 -9.21
N LEU A 7 -35.96 11.79 -9.80
CA LEU A 7 -35.96 13.09 -9.13
C LEU A 7 -37.28 13.32 -8.38
N ALA A 8 -37.27 14.31 -7.47
CA ALA A 8 -38.42 14.63 -6.62
C ALA A 8 -39.64 15.13 -7.40
N ASP A 9 -39.44 15.67 -8.61
CA ASP A 9 -40.50 16.07 -9.54
C ASP A 9 -41.09 14.87 -10.32
N GLY A 10 -40.60 13.65 -10.07
CA GLY A 10 -41.03 12.42 -10.73
C GLY A 10 -40.35 12.14 -12.06
N SER A 11 -39.49 13.05 -12.54
CA SER A 11 -38.68 12.83 -13.74
C SER A 11 -37.59 11.78 -13.50
N VAL A 12 -37.18 11.10 -14.57
CA VAL A 12 -36.19 10.03 -14.52
C VAL A 12 -35.00 10.46 -15.36
N GLN A 13 -33.82 10.47 -14.73
CA GLN A 13 -32.55 10.82 -15.36
C GLN A 13 -31.63 9.62 -15.40
N THR A 14 -30.85 9.51 -16.46
CA THR A 14 -29.83 8.47 -16.62
C THR A 14 -28.47 9.11 -16.41
N VAL A 15 -27.69 8.54 -15.50
CA VAL A 15 -26.35 8.98 -15.12
C VAL A 15 -25.37 7.93 -15.61
N PHE A 16 -24.43 8.32 -16.47
CA PHE A 16 -23.42 7.42 -17.00
C PHE A 16 -22.10 7.52 -16.23
N ASP A 17 -21.81 8.69 -15.67
CA ASP A 17 -20.62 8.94 -14.86
C ASP A 17 -20.86 9.96 -13.73
N LEU A 18 -19.84 10.20 -12.91
CA LEU A 18 -19.89 11.16 -11.81
C LEU A 18 -20.18 12.59 -12.30
N ARG A 19 -19.76 12.94 -13.53
CA ARG A 19 -19.95 14.27 -14.09
C ARG A 19 -21.43 14.54 -14.38
N ASP A 20 -22.12 13.54 -14.94
CA ASP A 20 -23.57 13.60 -15.14
C ASP A 20 -24.31 13.76 -13.80
N MET A 21 -23.83 13.10 -12.74
CA MET A 21 -24.41 13.24 -11.40
C MET A 21 -24.19 14.65 -10.84
N MET A 22 -22.99 15.21 -10.97
CA MET A 22 -22.68 16.56 -10.50
C MET A 22 -23.47 17.63 -11.26
N GLU A 23 -23.70 17.44 -12.56
CA GLU A 23 -24.53 18.34 -13.37
C GLU A 23 -26.01 18.30 -12.95
N LEU A 24 -26.53 17.13 -12.57
CA LEU A 24 -27.88 17.01 -12.00
C LEU A 24 -27.99 17.68 -10.62
N ILE A 25 -26.96 17.55 -9.77
CA ILE A 25 -26.91 18.20 -8.46
C ILE A 25 -26.88 19.72 -8.66
N ASP A 26 -26.05 20.25 -9.55
CA ASP A 26 -25.99 21.68 -9.88
C ASP A 26 -27.35 22.19 -10.40
N THR A 27 -27.95 21.46 -11.34
CA THR A 27 -29.22 21.83 -11.97
C THR A 27 -30.40 21.86 -10.99
N HIS A 28 -30.44 20.94 -10.03
CA HIS A 28 -31.61 20.77 -9.14
C HIS A 28 -31.40 21.25 -7.69
N LEU A 29 -30.17 21.25 -7.19
CA LEU A 29 -29.80 21.63 -5.83
C LEU A 29 -28.89 22.87 -5.77
N GLY A 30 -28.31 23.27 -6.91
CA GLY A 30 -27.48 24.48 -7.05
C GLY A 30 -25.98 24.23 -6.87
N ASP A 31 -25.19 25.21 -7.31
CA ASP A 31 -23.73 25.19 -7.31
C ASP A 31 -23.13 25.00 -5.90
N ASP A 32 -23.77 25.54 -4.85
CA ASP A 32 -23.31 25.36 -3.46
C ASP A 32 -23.35 23.89 -3.03
N ALA A 33 -24.41 23.16 -3.40
CA ALA A 33 -24.55 21.74 -3.08
C ALA A 33 -23.59 20.89 -3.92
N ARG A 34 -23.39 21.27 -5.19
CA ARG A 34 -22.40 20.65 -6.07
C ARG A 34 -21.00 20.79 -5.49
N ARG A 35 -20.60 22.01 -5.13
CA ARG A 35 -19.26 22.30 -4.60
C ARG A 35 -19.01 21.63 -3.26
N TRP A 36 -20.00 21.58 -2.37
CA TRP A 36 -19.89 20.84 -1.11
C TRP A 36 -19.67 19.34 -1.33
N LEU A 37 -20.36 18.74 -2.31
CA LEU A 37 -20.17 17.33 -2.69
C LEU A 37 -18.81 17.08 -3.34
N GLU A 38 -18.36 17.96 -4.24
CA GLU A 38 -17.03 17.90 -4.84
C GLU A 38 -15.92 17.95 -3.79
N ASP A 39 -15.98 18.90 -2.85
CA ASP A 39 -15.01 19.02 -1.76
C ASP A 39 -15.03 17.77 -0.87
N HIS A 40 -16.22 17.25 -0.54
CA HIS A 40 -16.36 16.06 0.31
C HIS A 40 -15.85 14.77 -0.37
N LEU A 41 -16.12 14.60 -1.66
CA LEU A 41 -15.63 13.46 -2.45
C LEU A 41 -14.10 13.53 -2.64
N SER A 42 -13.55 14.72 -2.85
CA SER A 42 -12.10 14.92 -2.93
C SER A 42 -11.42 14.55 -1.60
N GLU A 43 -12.00 14.95 -0.46
CA GLU A 43 -11.47 14.57 0.86
C GLU A 43 -11.54 13.06 1.11
N SER A 44 -12.57 12.36 0.63
CA SER A 44 -12.69 10.90 0.78
C SER A 44 -11.68 10.14 -0.09
N ASP A 45 -11.47 10.59 -1.33
CA ASP A 45 -10.49 9.99 -2.23
C ASP A 45 -9.06 10.20 -1.69
N ASP A 46 -8.78 11.39 -1.14
CA ASP A 46 -7.50 11.69 -0.50
C ASP A 46 -7.27 10.80 0.73
N GLN A 47 -8.30 10.55 1.55
CA GLN A 47 -8.20 9.70 2.73
C GLN A 47 -7.96 8.22 2.39
N GLU A 48 -8.66 7.70 1.38
CA GLU A 48 -8.44 6.33 0.91
C GLU A 48 -7.03 6.17 0.33
N TYR A 49 -6.59 7.13 -0.49
CA TYR A 49 -5.23 7.14 -1.03
C TYR A 49 -4.16 7.22 0.07
N ILE A 50 -4.36 8.05 1.09
CA ILE A 50 -3.46 8.14 2.25
C ILE A 50 -3.42 6.80 3.01
N ALA A 51 -4.57 6.15 3.23
CA ALA A 51 -4.63 4.87 3.91
C ALA A 51 -3.88 3.77 3.13
N ASP A 52 -4.00 3.74 1.81
CA ASP A 52 -3.26 2.83 0.94
C ASP A 52 -1.75 3.05 1.03
N LEU A 53 -1.32 4.32 1.00
CA LEU A 53 0.09 4.68 1.18
C LEU A 53 0.62 4.29 2.56
N GLU A 54 -0.17 4.47 3.62
CA GLU A 54 0.19 4.06 4.98
C GLU A 54 0.35 2.54 5.09
N ASP A 55 -0.53 1.76 4.45
CA ASP A 55 -0.44 0.30 4.45
C ASP A 55 0.75 -0.19 3.61
N GLU A 56 1.04 0.45 2.47
CA GLU A 56 2.25 0.17 1.68
C GLU A 56 3.52 0.47 2.49
N LEU A 57 3.60 1.65 3.12
CA LEU A 57 4.72 2.02 3.98
C LEU A 57 4.90 1.03 5.15
N LYS A 58 3.81 0.56 5.73
CA LYS A 58 3.84 -0.46 6.79
C LYS A 58 4.39 -1.78 6.26
N ARG A 59 3.92 -2.27 5.10
CA ARG A 59 4.42 -3.49 4.47
C ARG A 59 5.91 -3.39 4.15
N LEU A 60 6.36 -2.26 3.60
CA LEU A 60 7.78 -2.00 3.32
C LEU A 60 8.62 -2.00 4.61
N ARG A 61 8.12 -1.39 5.68
CA ARG A 61 8.81 -1.36 6.97
C ARG A 61 8.91 -2.76 7.59
N ASP A 62 7.84 -3.53 7.54
CA ASP A 62 7.79 -4.88 8.10
C ASP A 62 8.70 -5.83 7.30
N HIS A 63 8.65 -5.77 5.97
CA HIS A 63 9.58 -6.49 5.09
C HIS A 63 11.04 -6.14 5.36
N ARG A 64 11.37 -4.84 5.43
CA ARG A 64 12.73 -4.39 5.77
C ARG A 64 13.18 -4.92 7.13
N ARG A 65 12.28 -4.93 8.11
CA ARG A 65 12.57 -5.44 9.47
C ARG A 65 12.86 -6.94 9.45
N GLU A 66 12.10 -7.71 8.67
CA GLU A 66 12.31 -9.14 8.47
C GLU A 66 13.69 -9.41 7.85
N VAL A 67 14.00 -8.74 6.73
CA VAL A 67 15.28 -8.89 6.02
C VAL A 67 16.46 -8.54 6.93
N MET A 68 16.40 -7.41 7.63
CA MET A 68 17.46 -6.99 8.54
C MET A 68 17.62 -7.94 9.74
N THR A 69 16.51 -8.52 10.22
CA THR A 69 16.55 -9.53 11.28
C THR A 69 17.25 -10.80 10.81
N ALA A 70 16.91 -11.30 9.61
CA ALA A 70 17.54 -12.48 9.03
C ALA A 70 19.06 -12.28 8.79
N LEU A 71 19.46 -11.09 8.32
CA LEU A 71 20.87 -10.72 8.16
C LEU A 71 21.61 -10.67 9.50
N ARG A 72 20.98 -10.09 10.53
CA ARG A 72 21.55 -10.04 11.89
C ARG A 72 21.75 -11.45 12.45
N GLU A 73 20.75 -12.31 12.37
CA GLU A 73 20.83 -13.70 12.86
C GLU A 73 21.92 -14.50 12.15
N ALA A 74 22.03 -14.38 10.82
CA ALA A 74 23.08 -15.02 10.06
C ALA A 74 24.48 -14.51 10.49
N SER A 75 24.61 -13.21 10.73
CA SER A 75 25.85 -12.58 11.20
C SER A 75 26.23 -13.03 12.61
N GLU A 76 25.28 -13.08 13.54
CA GLU A 76 25.48 -13.58 14.92
C GLU A 76 25.88 -15.05 14.94
N LYS A 77 25.28 -15.86 14.06
CA LYS A 77 25.65 -17.27 13.91
C LYS A 77 27.08 -17.41 13.40
N ILE A 78 27.49 -16.62 12.40
CA ILE A 78 28.89 -16.59 11.93
C ILE A 78 29.83 -16.20 13.07
N ALA A 79 29.50 -15.15 13.83
CA ALA A 79 30.32 -14.71 14.96
C ALA A 79 30.48 -15.80 16.02
N THR A 80 29.43 -16.58 16.28
CA THR A 80 29.46 -17.73 17.19
C THR A 80 30.38 -18.82 16.66
N LEU A 81 30.22 -19.23 15.40
CA LEU A 81 31.03 -20.28 14.76
C LEU A 81 32.53 -19.95 14.74
N ILE A 82 32.89 -18.66 14.60
CA ILE A 82 34.29 -18.22 14.60
C ILE A 82 34.91 -18.30 16.01
N ARG A 83 34.11 -18.18 17.07
CA ARG A 83 34.59 -18.26 18.46
C ARG A 83 34.73 -19.69 18.97
N GLU A 84 34.18 -20.67 18.26
CA GLU A 84 34.30 -22.07 18.63
C GLU A 84 35.75 -22.56 18.55
N LYS A 85 36.12 -23.51 19.42
CA LYS A 85 37.49 -24.06 19.48
C LYS A 85 37.89 -24.76 18.18
N GLU A 86 36.93 -25.39 17.50
CA GLU A 86 37.08 -26.00 16.19
C GLU A 86 36.08 -25.37 15.23
N ILE A 87 36.56 -24.84 14.10
CA ILE A 87 35.72 -24.12 13.15
C ILE A 87 35.03 -25.12 12.21
N ASP A 88 33.70 -25.23 12.28
CA ASP A 88 32.90 -25.87 11.24
C ASP A 88 32.81 -24.98 10.00
N ARG A 89 33.76 -25.18 9.07
CA ARG A 89 33.87 -24.45 7.82
C ARG A 89 32.65 -24.64 6.90
N LYS A 90 31.97 -25.80 6.95
CA LYS A 90 30.81 -26.07 6.10
C LYS A 90 29.62 -25.23 6.57
N THR A 91 29.36 -25.23 7.87
CA THR A 91 28.29 -24.42 8.46
C THR A 91 28.57 -22.93 8.32
N LEU A 92 29.83 -22.51 8.48
CA LEU A 92 30.26 -21.13 8.25
C LEU A 92 30.00 -20.69 6.80
N SER A 93 30.49 -21.44 5.81
CA SER A 93 30.29 -21.13 4.39
C SER A 93 28.82 -21.12 4.00
N THR A 94 28.02 -22.04 4.53
CA THR A 94 26.57 -22.08 4.28
C THR A 94 25.88 -20.84 4.84
N THR A 95 26.25 -20.42 6.05
CA THR A 95 25.65 -19.25 6.71
C THR A 95 26.05 -17.95 6.01
N ALA A 96 27.30 -17.84 5.56
CA ALA A 96 27.74 -16.72 4.72
C ALA A 96 27.00 -16.69 3.37
N GLY A 97 26.78 -17.84 2.74
CA GLY A 97 25.99 -17.95 1.52
C GLY A 97 24.54 -17.48 1.69
N LYS A 98 23.92 -17.73 2.85
CA LYS A 98 22.58 -17.20 3.16
C LYS A 98 22.53 -15.69 3.15
N ILE A 99 23.55 -15.00 3.68
CA ILE A 99 23.65 -13.54 3.62
C ILE A 99 23.64 -13.08 2.16
N SER A 100 24.48 -13.68 1.31
CA SER A 100 24.51 -13.37 -0.11
C SER A 100 23.16 -13.60 -0.80
N SER A 101 22.47 -14.71 -0.50
CA SER A 101 21.14 -14.98 -1.04
C SER A 101 20.09 -13.96 -0.61
N ILE A 102 20.10 -13.54 0.66
CA ILE A 102 19.18 -12.52 1.19
C ILE A 102 19.44 -11.18 0.50
N THR A 103 20.71 -10.73 0.48
CA THR A 103 21.09 -9.47 -0.15
C THR A 103 20.80 -9.46 -1.65
N TRP A 104 21.10 -10.55 -2.36
CA TRP A 104 20.80 -10.65 -3.79
C TRP A 104 19.30 -10.57 -4.06
N ARG A 105 18.48 -11.25 -3.25
CA ARG A 105 17.01 -11.18 -3.39
C ARG A 105 16.56 -9.73 -3.22
N GLU A 106 17.00 -9.06 -2.17
CA GLU A 106 16.58 -7.69 -1.86
C GLU A 106 17.00 -6.65 -2.92
N LEU A 107 18.13 -6.86 -3.59
CA LEU A 107 18.60 -5.97 -4.66
C LEU A 107 17.89 -6.17 -6.01
N ASN A 108 17.17 -7.27 -6.19
CA ASN A 108 16.51 -7.63 -7.45
C ASN A 108 14.99 -7.77 -7.29
N VAL A 109 14.41 -7.25 -6.20
CA VAL A 109 12.96 -7.05 -6.05
C VAL A 109 12.53 -5.81 -6.79
#